data_AF-G9QK54-F1
#
_entry.id   AF-G9QK54-F1
#
_cell.length_a   1.000
_cell.length_b   1.000
_cell.length_c   1.000
_cell.angle_alpha   90.00
_cell.angle_beta   90.00
_cell.angle_gamma   90.00
#
_symmetry.space_group_name_H-M   'P 1'
#
loop_
_entity.id
_entity.type
_entity.pdbx_description
1 polymer ?
#
loop_
_entity_poly.entity_id
_entity_poly.type
_entity_poly.pdbx_seq_one_letter_code
_entity_poly.pdbx_strand_id
1 'polypeptide(L)'
;MSNSILNSDFANQLENMIKDFVQEKLEFIMREEIKNFLQVEQEHVQNSRNGYYHRTLDTKYGKIEALTVPRDRNGDFQTQLFEPYQRQDGWLEQAIIKMYQSGMSTREIGKFIERILGSTYSPTTIVYY
;
A
#
# COMPACT_ATOMS: atom_id res chain seq x y z
N MET A 1 25.18 -29.22 8.00
CA MET A 1 23.74 -28.99 8.23
C MET A 1 23.60 -27.86 9.25
N SER A 2 23.53 -26.59 8.84
CA SER A 2 23.21 -25.45 9.74
C SER A 2 23.06 -24.07 9.06
N ASN A 3 23.41 -23.89 7.78
CA ASN A 3 23.38 -22.55 7.15
C ASN A 3 22.02 -22.13 6.57
N SER A 4 21.02 -23.01 6.50
CA SER A 4 19.71 -22.68 5.91
C SER A 4 18.76 -21.97 6.88
N ILE A 5 18.82 -22.30 8.18
CA ILE A 5 17.92 -21.75 9.22
C ILE A 5 18.28 -20.29 9.53
N LEU A 6 19.59 -19.96 9.56
CA LEU A 6 20.05 -18.59 9.81
C LEU A 6 19.67 -17.62 8.67
N ASN A 7 19.64 -18.12 7.42
CA ASN A 7 19.26 -17.30 6.26
C ASN A 7 17.74 -17.02 6.22
N SER A 8 16.89 -17.96 6.62
CA SER A 8 15.45 -17.71 6.71
C SER A 8 15.09 -16.74 7.83
N ASP A 9 15.76 -16.82 8.98
CA ASP A 9 15.51 -15.92 10.10
C ASP A 9 15.91 -14.48 9.76
N PHE A 10 17.06 -14.28 9.10
CA PHE A 10 17.48 -12.97 8.62
C PHE A 10 16.52 -12.39 7.57
N ALA A 11 16.07 -13.20 6.62
CA ALA A 11 15.11 -12.77 5.60
C ALA A 11 13.78 -12.32 6.22
N ASN A 12 13.25 -13.09 7.17
CA ASN A 12 12.02 -12.76 7.89
C ASN A 12 12.18 -11.47 8.74
N GLN A 13 13.33 -11.29 9.39
CA GLN A 13 13.63 -10.07 10.13
C GLN A 13 13.68 -8.85 9.21
N LEU A 14 14.31 -8.98 8.05
CA LEU A 14 14.38 -7.92 7.05
C LEU A 14 13.00 -7.57 6.49
N GLU A 15 12.17 -8.57 6.20
CA GLU A 15 10.79 -8.37 5.73
C GLU A 15 9.95 -7.61 6.74
N ASN A 16 10.00 -8.01 8.03
CA ASN A 16 9.31 -7.30 9.10
C ASN A 16 9.83 -5.86 9.26
N MET A 17 11.15 -5.63 9.20
CA MET A 17 11.73 -4.30 9.28
C MET A 17 11.26 -3.39 8.14
N ILE A 18 11.20 -3.92 6.91
CA ILE A 18 10.71 -3.18 5.75
C ILE A 18 9.23 -2.86 5.92
N LYS A 19 8.42 -3.82 6.36
CA LYS A 19 6.99 -3.63 6.62
C LYS A 19 6.75 -2.54 7.68
N ASP A 20 7.48 -2.58 8.79
CA ASP A 20 7.37 -1.60 9.87
C ASP A 20 7.79 -0.19 9.39
N PHE A 21 8.89 -0.10 8.63
CA PHE A 21 9.33 1.15 8.03
C PHE A 21 8.29 1.73 7.09
N VAL A 22 7.70 0.90 6.21
CA VAL A 22 6.64 1.33 5.27
C VAL A 22 5.43 1.81 6.04
N GLN A 23 4.97 1.07 7.06
CA GLN A 23 3.86 1.50 7.92
C GLN A 23 4.16 2.86 8.57
N GLU A 24 5.33 3.03 9.19
CA GLU A 24 5.73 4.27 9.85
C GLU A 24 5.71 5.46 8.87
N LYS A 25 6.21 5.27 7.64
CA LYS A 25 6.24 6.35 6.63
C LYS A 25 4.87 6.67 6.07
N LEU A 26 4.01 5.68 5.81
CA LEU A 26 2.63 5.95 5.40
C LEU A 26 1.90 6.77 6.48
N GLU A 27 2.00 6.36 7.75
CA GLU A 27 1.40 7.10 8.86
C GLU A 27 1.99 8.50 9.02
N PHE A 28 3.30 8.67 8.82
CA PHE A 28 3.94 9.99 8.83
C PHE A 28 3.41 10.91 7.74
N ILE A 29 3.33 10.43 6.49
CA ILE A 29 2.81 11.21 5.37
C ILE A 29 1.36 11.62 5.64
N MET A 30 0.49 10.69 6.04
CA MET A 30 -0.91 11.02 6.34
C MET A 30 -1.06 12.03 7.49
N ARG A 31 -0.17 11.99 8.49
CA ARG A 31 -0.14 13.00 9.57
C ARG A 31 0.19 14.38 9.03
N GLU A 32 1.15 14.50 8.13
CA GLU A 32 1.47 15.80 7.50
C GLU A 32 0.37 16.23 6.53
N GLU A 33 -0.23 15.32 5.76
CA GLU A 33 -1.36 15.61 4.87
C GLU A 33 -2.54 16.21 5.62
N ILE A 34 -3.03 15.56 6.69
CA ILE A 34 -4.17 16.10 7.44
C ILE A 34 -3.83 17.43 8.12
N LYS A 35 -2.57 17.64 8.50
CA LYS A 35 -2.12 18.93 9.07
C LYS A 35 -2.18 20.02 8.01
N ASN A 36 -1.70 19.74 6.80
CA ASN A 36 -1.80 20.65 5.67
C ASN A 36 -3.26 20.91 5.28
N PHE A 37 -4.08 19.87 5.16
CA PHE A 37 -5.52 19.96 4.87
C PHE A 37 -6.24 20.91 5.83
N LEU A 38 -6.03 20.72 7.14
CA LEU A 38 -6.68 21.56 8.16
C LEU A 38 -6.15 23.01 8.17
N GLN A 39 -4.88 23.24 7.87
CA GLN A 39 -4.27 24.57 7.93
C GLN A 39 -4.46 25.39 6.67
N VAL A 40 -4.48 24.74 5.50
CA VAL A 40 -4.46 25.41 4.20
C VAL A 40 -5.79 25.28 3.48
N GLU A 41 -6.34 24.06 3.39
CA GLU A 41 -7.56 23.81 2.61
C GLU A 41 -8.83 24.15 3.39
N GLN A 42 -8.78 24.07 4.72
CA GLN A 42 -9.91 24.27 5.63
C GLN A 42 -9.71 25.45 6.60
N GLU A 43 -8.85 26.42 6.27
CA GLU A 43 -8.47 27.54 7.17
C GLU A 43 -9.67 28.29 7.75
N HIS A 44 -10.75 28.45 6.97
CA HIS A 44 -11.95 29.18 7.36
C HIS A 44 -13.15 28.28 7.68
N VAL A 45 -12.94 26.96 7.73
CA VAL A 45 -13.97 25.97 8.08
C VAL A 45 -13.77 25.54 9.52
N GLN A 46 -14.86 25.41 10.28
CA GLN A 46 -14.79 24.83 11.61
C GLN A 46 -14.55 23.32 11.50
N ASN A 47 -13.28 22.93 11.42
CA ASN A 47 -12.85 21.54 11.36
C ASN A 47 -11.64 21.30 12.27
N SER A 48 -11.45 20.07 12.70
CA SER A 48 -10.36 19.67 13.60
C SER A 48 -10.08 18.19 13.46
N ARG A 49 -8.88 17.73 13.86
CA ARG A 49 -8.61 16.30 13.99
C ARG A 49 -9.60 15.63 14.94
N ASN A 50 -10.03 14.41 14.61
CA ASN A 50 -10.97 13.62 15.39
C ASN A 50 -10.46 12.17 15.59
N GLY A 51 -9.21 12.06 16.02
CA GLY A 51 -8.55 10.79 16.26
C GLY A 51 -8.14 10.06 14.98
N TYR A 52 -8.14 8.74 15.06
CA TYR A 52 -7.68 7.84 14.01
C TYR A 52 -8.64 6.67 13.86
N TYR A 53 -8.63 6.04 12.70
CA TYR A 53 -9.18 4.70 12.51
C TYR A 53 -8.07 3.76 12.04
N HIS A 54 -8.26 2.46 12.28
CA HIS A 54 -7.32 1.44 11.83
C HIS A 54 -7.86 0.72 10.62
N ARG A 55 -6.99 0.43 9.68
CA ARG A 55 -7.31 -0.36 8.50
C ARG A 55 -6.18 -1.31 8.14
N THR A 56 -6.54 -2.36 7.41
CA THR A 56 -5.57 -3.20 6.73
C THR A 56 -5.27 -2.62 5.35
N LEU A 57 -4.00 -2.68 4.95
CA LEU A 57 -3.53 -2.36 3.60
C LEU A 57 -2.54 -3.44 3.14
N ASP A 58 -2.87 -4.11 2.05
CA ASP A 58 -1.97 -5.06 1.41
C ASP A 58 -0.97 -4.27 0.54
N THR A 59 0.32 -4.31 0.91
CA THR A 59 1.39 -3.66 0.15
C THR A 59 2.26 -4.69 -0.54
N LYS A 60 3.09 -4.26 -1.50
CA LYS A 60 4.11 -5.14 -2.11
C LYS A 60 5.16 -5.66 -1.13
N TYR A 61 5.26 -5.06 0.06
CA TYR A 61 6.19 -5.44 1.11
C TYR A 61 5.51 -6.21 2.25
N GLY A 62 4.28 -6.67 2.02
CA GLY A 62 3.49 -7.42 2.98
C GLY A 62 2.24 -6.67 3.44
N LYS A 63 1.40 -7.41 4.16
CA LYS A 63 0.11 -6.94 4.68
C LYS A 63 0.32 -6.11 5.94
N ILE A 64 -0.02 -4.83 5.90
CA ILE A 64 -0.06 -3.95 7.07
C ILE A 64 -1.43 -4.11 7.71
N GLU A 65 -1.51 -4.73 8.89
CA GLU A 65 -2.79 -5.11 9.50
C GLU A 65 -3.48 -3.95 10.24
N ALA A 66 -2.69 -3.06 10.85
CA ALA A 66 -3.13 -2.00 11.74
C ALA A 66 -2.62 -0.62 11.31
N LEU A 67 -2.77 -0.27 10.04
CA LEU A 67 -2.40 1.05 9.53
C LEU A 67 -3.28 2.12 10.20
N THR A 68 -2.65 3.10 10.84
CA THR A 68 -3.34 4.16 11.58
C THR A 68 -3.60 5.37 10.69
N VAL A 69 -4.85 5.57 10.29
CA VAL A 69 -5.24 6.66 9.38
C VAL A 69 -5.89 7.80 10.16
N PRO A 70 -5.38 9.04 10.06
CA PRO A 70 -5.99 10.17 10.72
C PRO A 70 -7.32 10.54 10.08
N ARG A 71 -8.22 11.10 10.87
CA ARG A 71 -9.49 11.64 10.38
C ARG A 71 -9.77 13.00 10.99
N ASP A 72 -10.50 13.82 10.26
CA ASP A 72 -11.04 15.09 10.71
C ASP A 72 -12.44 14.89 11.31
N ARG A 73 -13.00 15.97 11.86
CA ARG A 73 -14.29 15.93 12.57
C ARG A 73 -15.46 15.87 11.61
N ASN A 74 -15.32 16.52 10.46
CA ASN A 74 -16.37 16.61 9.45
C ASN A 74 -16.37 15.41 8.50
N GLY A 75 -15.25 14.67 8.44
CA GLY A 75 -15.07 13.51 7.57
C GLY A 75 -14.68 13.89 6.14
N ASP A 76 -14.15 15.10 5.95
CA ASP A 76 -13.79 15.66 4.66
C ASP A 76 -12.34 15.29 4.24
N PHE A 77 -11.51 14.86 5.19
CA PHE A 77 -10.12 14.51 4.92
C PHE A 77 -10.02 13.15 4.21
N GLN A 78 -9.38 13.16 3.04
CA GLN A 78 -8.99 11.97 2.30
C GLN A 78 -7.49 12.02 2.00
N THR A 79 -6.76 10.97 2.37
CA THR A 79 -5.33 10.85 2.03
C THR A 79 -5.14 10.63 0.52
N GLN A 80 -4.05 11.16 -0.02
CA GLN A 80 -3.68 10.97 -1.43
C GLN A 80 -2.95 9.64 -1.68
N LEU A 81 -2.55 8.93 -0.62
CA LEU A 81 -1.79 7.68 -0.73
C LEU A 81 -2.62 6.51 -1.27
N PHE A 82 -3.93 6.52 -1.06
CA PHE A 82 -4.85 5.48 -1.49
C PHE A 82 -6.29 5.99 -1.52
N GLU A 83 -7.12 5.36 -2.34
CA GLU A 83 -8.55 5.64 -2.42
C GLU A 83 -9.31 5.10 -1.19
N PRO A 84 -10.50 5.65 -0.89
CA PRO A 84 -11.41 5.07 0.09
C PRO A 84 -11.65 3.59 -0.20
N TYR A 85 -11.60 2.75 0.82
CA TYR A 85 -11.81 1.29 0.73
C TYR A 85 -10.79 0.49 -0.11
N GLN A 86 -9.77 1.11 -0.71
CA GLN A 86 -8.75 0.42 -1.51
C GLN A 86 -7.92 -0.56 -0.67
N ARG A 87 -8.13 -1.86 -0.79
CA ARG A 87 -7.46 -2.86 0.08
C ARG A 87 -6.01 -3.16 -0.32
N GLN A 88 -5.65 -2.94 -1.58
CA GLN A 88 -4.33 -3.25 -2.13
C GLN A 88 -3.69 -1.96 -2.63
N ASP A 89 -2.45 -1.69 -2.22
CA ASP A 89 -1.56 -0.72 -2.89
C ASP A 89 -1.53 -1.09 -4.38
N GLY A 90 -1.92 -0.17 -5.26
CA GLY A 90 -2.06 -0.41 -6.71
C GLY A 90 -0.73 -0.68 -7.43
N TRP A 91 0.28 -1.16 -6.70
CA TRP A 91 1.62 -1.47 -7.18
C TRP A 91 1.61 -2.50 -8.29
N LEU A 92 0.68 -3.45 -8.26
CA LEU A 92 0.58 -4.52 -9.25
C LEU A 92 0.12 -3.94 -10.58
N GLU A 93 -0.89 -3.09 -10.55
CA GLU A 93 -1.43 -2.34 -11.69
C GLU A 93 -0.35 -1.42 -12.28
N GLN A 94 0.37 -0.69 -11.44
CA GLN A 94 1.49 0.15 -11.87
C GLN A 94 2.64 -0.67 -12.46
N ALA A 95 2.94 -1.84 -11.91
CA ALA A 95 3.95 -2.74 -12.45
C ALA A 95 3.50 -3.31 -13.81
N ILE A 96 2.24 -3.70 -13.94
CA ILE A 96 1.63 -4.14 -15.21
C ILE A 96 1.73 -3.06 -16.27
N ILE A 97 1.34 -1.81 -15.96
CA ILE A 97 1.44 -0.67 -16.87
C ILE A 97 2.90 -0.47 -17.33
N LYS A 98 3.86 -0.49 -16.41
CA LYS A 98 5.29 -0.35 -16.75
C LYS A 98 5.82 -1.50 -17.61
N MET A 99 5.36 -2.74 -17.39
CA MET A 99 5.74 -3.89 -18.21
C MET A 99 5.18 -3.77 -19.64
N TYR A 100 3.93 -3.32 -19.79
CA TYR A 100 3.36 -2.99 -21.10
C TYR A 100 4.13 -1.89 -21.81
N GLN A 101 4.44 -0.79 -21.11
CA GLN A 101 5.26 0.31 -21.65
C GLN A 101 6.66 -0.14 -22.07
N SER A 102 7.19 -1.17 -21.42
CA SER A 102 8.49 -1.77 -21.72
C SER A 102 8.44 -2.79 -22.88
N GLY A 103 7.27 -2.99 -23.50
CA GLY A 103 7.09 -3.87 -24.66
C GLY A 103 6.92 -5.36 -24.32
N MET A 104 6.66 -5.70 -23.05
CA MET A 104 6.37 -7.09 -22.67
C MET A 104 4.98 -7.50 -23.16
N SER A 105 4.87 -8.73 -23.65
CA SER A 105 3.58 -9.30 -24.04
C SER A 105 2.73 -9.67 -22.83
N THR A 106 1.41 -9.67 -23.00
CA THR A 106 0.43 -10.10 -21.98
C THR A 106 0.76 -11.46 -21.36
N ARG A 107 1.31 -12.38 -22.17
CA ARG A 107 1.70 -13.73 -21.75
C ARG A 107 2.95 -13.74 -20.88
N GLU A 108 3.89 -12.83 -21.12
CA GLU A 108 5.11 -12.68 -20.30
C GLU A 108 4.78 -12.01 -18.96
N ILE A 109 3.91 -11.00 -18.98
CA ILE A 109 3.38 -10.34 -17.78
C ILE A 109 2.64 -11.36 -16.90
N GLY A 110 1.77 -12.18 -17.50
CA GLY A 110 1.04 -13.23 -16.79
C GLY A 110 1.98 -14.24 -16.09
N LYS A 111 3.03 -14.70 -16.78
CA LYS A 111 4.05 -15.59 -16.19
C LYS A 111 4.85 -14.92 -15.06
N PHE A 112 5.15 -13.63 -15.20
CA PHE A 112 5.86 -12.87 -14.17
C PHE A 112 5.01 -12.71 -12.90
N ILE A 113 3.73 -12.37 -13.06
CA ILE A 113 2.78 -12.25 -11.95
C ILE A 113 2.57 -13.61 -11.28
N GLU A 114 2.39 -14.68 -12.06
CA GLU A 114 2.23 -16.04 -11.54
C GLU A 114 3.45 -16.49 -10.72
N ARG A 115 4.66 -16.12 -11.17
CA ARG A 115 5.91 -16.44 -10.48
C ARG A 115 6.10 -15.66 -9.17
N ILE A 116 5.58 -14.43 -9.09
CA ILE A 116 5.71 -13.58 -7.88
C ILE A 116 4.59 -13.84 -6.88
N LEU A 117 3.36 -14.06 -7.34
CA LEU A 117 2.18 -14.17 -6.47
C LEU A 117 1.73 -15.62 -6.20
N GLY A 118 2.39 -16.61 -6.78
CA GLY A 118 2.36 -18.00 -6.32
C GLY A 118 1.07 -18.80 -6.57
N SER A 119 -0.05 -18.19 -7.00
CA SER A 119 -1.21 -18.95 -7.52
C SER A 119 -2.25 -18.07 -8.24
N THR A 120 -2.47 -18.38 -9.52
CA THR A 120 -3.59 -18.04 -10.43
C THR A 120 -4.44 -16.80 -10.10
N TYR A 121 -3.99 -15.63 -10.56
CA TYR A 121 -4.92 -14.62 -11.07
C TYR A 121 -5.46 -15.13 -12.40
N SER A 122 -6.77 -15.36 -12.48
CA SER A 122 -7.38 -15.85 -13.73
C SER A 122 -7.25 -14.76 -14.82
N PRO A 123 -7.17 -15.13 -16.11
CA PRO A 123 -7.14 -14.17 -17.21
C PRO A 123 -8.28 -13.14 -17.15
N THR A 124 -9.41 -13.51 -16.55
CA THR A 124 -10.56 -12.64 -16.32
C THR A 124 -10.23 -11.45 -15.44
N THR A 125 -9.30 -11.56 -14.49
CA THR A 125 -8.90 -10.44 -13.63
C THR A 125 -8.10 -9.39 -14.41
N ILE A 126 -7.38 -9.78 -15.46
CA ILE A 126 -6.57 -8.86 -16.29
C ILE A 126 -7.46 -8.00 -17.21
N VAL A 127 -8.68 -8.44 -17.52
CA VAL A 127 -9.59 -7.73 -18.44
C VAL A 127 -10.34 -6.57 -17.76
N TYR A 128 -10.33 -6.49 -16.43
CA TYR A 128 -10.99 -5.43 -15.66
C TYR A 128 -10.04 -4.31 -15.19
N TYR A 129 -8.80 -4.31 -15.68
CA TYR A 129 -7.78 -3.25 -15.50
C TYR A 129 -7.24 -2.82 -16.86
#